data_AF-A0A0F2RHT3-F1
#
_entry.id   AF-A0A0F2RHT3-F1
#
_cell.length_a   1.000
_cell.length_b   1.000
_cell.length_c   1.000
_cell.angle_alpha   90.00
_cell.angle_beta   90.00
_cell.angle_gamma   90.00
#
_symmetry.space_group_name_H-M   'P 1'
#
loop_
_entity.id
_entity.type
_entity.pdbx_description
1 polymer ?
#
loop_
_entity_poly.entity_id
_entity_poly.type
_entity_poly.pdbx_seq_one_letter_code
_entity_poly.pdbx_strand_id
1 'polypeptide(L)'
;MFTLDWITDPALRRRSNAGLNKGEARNALARTLFFHRHGEIRDRTFENQRYRASGLNLAVAAIILWNTTYLSRAAAELRSAGVDLPDELLAHIAPLGWEHINFNGDYIWPTEPIKDGFRPLRNPNASILDAA
;
A
#
# COMPACT_ATOMS: atom_id res chain seq x y z
N MET A 1 7.64 23.22 25.19
CA MET A 1 6.24 23.19 24.68
C MET A 1 6.35 22.60 23.29
N PHE A 2 5.67 21.49 23.00
CA PHE A 2 5.96 20.65 21.82
C PHE A 2 6.14 21.43 20.50
N THR A 3 5.32 22.46 20.26
CA THR A 3 5.41 23.29 19.04
C THR A 3 6.72 24.07 18.92
N LEU A 4 7.25 24.61 20.02
CA LEU A 4 8.54 25.31 20.03
C LEU A 4 9.70 24.33 19.84
N ASP A 5 9.63 23.17 20.50
CA ASP A 5 10.63 22.11 20.40
C ASP A 5 10.67 21.51 18.97
N TRP A 6 9.51 21.40 18.30
CA TRP A 6 9.39 20.89 16.92
C TRP A 6 9.95 21.87 15.87
N ILE A 7 9.83 23.19 16.09
CA ILE A 7 10.42 24.20 15.21
C ILE A 7 11.95 24.20 15.34
N THR A 8 12.48 24.01 16.55
CA THR A 8 13.93 24.12 16.81
C THR A 8 14.73 22.83 16.61
N ASP A 9 14.11 21.65 16.72
CA ASP A 9 14.78 20.36 16.55
C ASP A 9 14.44 19.69 15.18
N PRO A 10 15.38 19.67 14.21
CA PRO A 10 15.20 18.99 12.93
C PRO A 10 14.97 17.47 13.05
N ALA A 11 15.55 16.81 14.05
CA ALA A 11 15.39 15.37 14.27
C ALA A 11 13.98 15.05 14.77
N LEU A 12 13.45 15.85 15.71
CA LEU A 12 12.05 15.76 16.14
C LEU A 12 11.11 15.98 14.96
N ARG A 13 11.35 17.01 14.14
CA ARG A 13 10.55 17.30 12.94
C ARG A 13 10.53 16.14 11.95
N ARG A 14 11.69 15.54 11.67
CA ARG A 14 11.82 14.40 10.74
C ARG A 14 11.05 13.17 11.25
N ARG A 15 11.13 12.87 12.55
CA ARG A 15 10.35 11.76 13.15
C ARG A 15 8.85 12.02 13.09
N SER A 16 8.41 13.23 13.44
CA SER A 16 6.99 13.62 13.37
C SER A 16 6.44 13.54 11.95
N ASN A 17 7.16 14.08 10.96
CA ASN A 17 6.75 14.02 9.56
C ASN A 17 6.71 12.59 9.02
N ALA A 18 7.65 11.72 9.42
CA ALA A 18 7.61 10.31 9.04
C ALA A 18 6.34 9.60 9.58
N GLY A 19 5.93 9.93 10.81
CA GLY A 19 4.67 9.44 11.38
C GLY A 19 3.44 9.97 10.64
N LEU A 20 3.41 11.28 10.35
CA LEU A 20 2.33 11.92 9.61
C LEU A 20 2.17 11.35 8.21
N ASN A 21 3.27 11.23 7.46
CA ASN A 21 3.26 10.68 6.10
C ASN A 21 2.70 9.26 6.05
N LYS A 22 3.03 8.42 7.04
CA LYS A 22 2.44 7.07 7.15
C LYS A 22 0.93 7.11 7.37
N GLY A 23 0.46 8.00 8.27
CA GLY A 23 -0.96 8.19 8.54
C GLY A 23 -1.71 8.73 7.32
N GLU A 24 -1.15 9.72 6.63
CA GLU A 24 -1.71 10.31 5.44
C GLU A 24 -1.80 9.31 4.28
N ALA A 25 -0.74 8.54 4.03
CA ALA A 25 -0.73 7.51 3.00
C ALA A 25 -1.78 6.42 3.28
N ARG A 26 -1.92 5.98 4.53
CA ARG A 26 -3.00 5.05 4.92
C ARG A 26 -4.39 5.65 4.70
N ASN A 27 -4.58 6.92 5.09
CA ASN A 27 -5.85 7.61 4.90
C ASN A 27 -6.17 7.81 3.41
N ALA A 28 -5.17 8.09 2.57
CA ALA A 28 -5.32 8.19 1.13
C ALA A 28 -5.73 6.85 0.52
N LEU A 29 -5.08 5.74 0.90
CA LEU A 29 -5.49 4.39 0.51
C LEU A 29 -6.94 4.10 0.92
N ALA A 30 -7.29 4.39 2.17
CA ALA A 30 -8.64 4.17 2.69
C ALA A 30 -9.69 4.97 1.90
N ARG A 31 -9.40 6.23 1.54
CA ARG A 31 -10.28 7.05 0.69
C ARG A 31 -10.45 6.48 -0.70
N THR A 32 -9.37 6.02 -1.33
CA THR A 32 -9.42 5.39 -2.66
C THR A 32 -10.27 4.11 -2.64
N LEU A 33 -10.16 3.29 -1.60
CA LEU A 33 -10.98 2.09 -1.44
C LEU A 33 -12.45 2.41 -1.17
N PHE A 34 -12.72 3.49 -0.44
CA PHE A 34 -14.08 3.93 -0.10
C PHE A 34 -14.69 4.87 -1.16
N PHE A 35 -14.32 4.67 -2.43
CA PHE A 35 -14.73 5.54 -3.55
C PHE A 35 -16.25 5.63 -3.74
N HIS A 36 -17.02 4.62 -3.33
CA HIS A 36 -18.48 4.69 -3.39
C HIS A 36 -19.03 5.55 -2.25
N ARG A 37 -19.75 6.63 -2.60
CA ARG A 37 -20.29 7.69 -1.70
C ARG A 37 -19.23 8.55 -0.99
N HIS A 38 -18.12 8.88 -1.65
CA HIS A 38 -17.15 9.88 -1.17
C HIS A 38 -16.54 9.63 0.23
N GLY A 39 -16.39 8.38 0.68
CA GLY A 39 -15.87 8.14 2.04
C GLY A 39 -16.93 8.24 3.15
N GLU A 40 -18.18 8.57 2.84
CA GLU A 40 -19.21 8.83 3.87
C GLU A 40 -19.96 7.56 4.30
N ILE A 41 -19.86 7.25 5.60
CA ILE A 41 -20.62 6.16 6.20
C ILE A 41 -22.03 6.67 6.60
N ARG A 42 -22.97 6.70 5.65
CA ARG A 42 -24.39 7.07 5.88
C ARG A 42 -25.30 5.91 6.30
N ASP A 43 -24.78 4.88 6.98
CA ASP A 43 -25.66 3.80 7.44
C ASP A 43 -26.49 4.27 8.62
N ARG A 44 -27.77 3.87 8.61
CA ARG A 44 -28.75 4.26 9.61
C ARG A 44 -28.43 3.76 11.02
N THR A 45 -27.72 2.65 11.16
CA THR A 45 -27.40 2.02 12.45
C THR A 45 -25.90 2.00 12.70
N PHE A 46 -25.53 2.19 13.97
CA PHE A 46 -24.13 2.13 14.41
C PHE A 46 -23.45 0.81 14.06
N GLU A 47 -24.17 -0.32 14.13
CA GLU A 47 -23.65 -1.63 13.74
C GLU A 47 -23.25 -1.69 12.27
N ASN A 48 -24.08 -1.17 11.36
CA ASN A 48 -23.76 -1.15 9.94
C ASN A 48 -22.55 -0.25 9.64
N GLN A 49 -22.43 0.88 10.34
CA GLN A 49 -21.25 1.74 10.27
C GLN A 49 -19.98 0.99 10.73
N ARG A 50 -20.08 0.23 11.83
CA ARG A 50 -18.99 -0.60 12.34
C ARG A 50 -18.60 -1.71 11.36
N TYR A 51 -19.56 -2.40 10.76
CA TYR A 51 -19.27 -3.42 9.75
C TYR A 51 -18.55 -2.84 8.53
N ARG A 52 -18.98 -1.68 8.02
CA ARG A 52 -18.28 -1.01 6.91
C ARG A 52 -16.88 -0.56 7.27
N ALA A 53 -16.69 0.05 8.45
CA ALA A 53 -15.37 0.46 8.92
C ALA A 53 -14.43 -0.74 9.10
N SER A 54 -14.95 -1.85 9.64
CA SER A 54 -14.19 -3.10 9.79
C SER A 54 -13.79 -3.69 8.44
N GLY A 55 -14.73 -3.75 7.48
CA GLY A 55 -14.47 -4.24 6.12
C GLY A 55 -13.42 -3.39 5.39
N LEU A 56 -13.49 -2.06 5.50
CA LEU A 56 -12.47 -1.16 4.96
C LEU A 56 -11.10 -1.44 5.58
N ASN A 57 -11.03 -1.57 6.91
CA ASN A 57 -9.78 -1.87 7.59
C ASN A 57 -9.19 -3.21 7.14
N LEU A 58 -10.04 -4.23 6.93
CA LEU A 58 -9.62 -5.52 6.42
C LEU A 58 -9.05 -5.41 4.99
N ALA A 59 -9.72 -4.67 4.10
CA ALA A 59 -9.23 -4.45 2.74
C ALA A 59 -7.89 -3.71 2.71
N VAL A 60 -7.76 -2.64 3.52
CA VAL A 60 -6.48 -1.92 3.69
C VAL A 60 -5.39 -2.85 4.20
N ALA A 61 -5.67 -3.67 5.20
CA ALA A 61 -4.70 -4.61 5.75
C ALA A 61 -4.28 -5.68 4.72
N ALA A 62 -5.23 -6.18 3.92
CA ALA A 62 -4.94 -7.13 2.84
C ALA A 62 -4.01 -6.54 1.78
N ILE A 63 -4.21 -5.26 1.40
CA ILE A 63 -3.34 -4.56 0.46
C ILE A 63 -1.94 -4.34 1.05
N ILE A 64 -1.86 -3.92 2.32
CA ILE A 64 -0.58 -3.76 3.02
C ILE A 64 0.18 -5.09 3.05
N LEU A 65 -0.51 -6.19 3.35
CA LEU A 65 0.09 -7.52 3.36
C LEU A 65 0.60 -7.90 1.96
N TRP A 66 -0.24 -7.75 0.94
CA TRP A 66 0.13 -8.00 -0.45
C TRP A 66 1.39 -7.20 -0.84
N ASN A 67 1.38 -5.88 -0.63
CA ASN A 67 2.49 -5.00 -0.93
C ASN A 67 3.77 -5.42 -0.20
N THR A 68 3.67 -5.74 1.09
CA THR A 68 4.83 -6.18 1.89
C THR A 68 5.43 -7.45 1.30
N THR A 69 4.59 -8.43 0.95
CA THR A 69 5.07 -9.70 0.38
C THR A 69 5.72 -9.50 -0.99
N TYR A 70 5.14 -8.69 -1.88
CA TYR A 70 5.70 -8.44 -3.21
C TYR A 70 6.95 -7.56 -3.17
N LEU A 71 7.03 -6.57 -2.28
CA LEU A 71 8.25 -5.78 -2.07
C LEU A 71 9.41 -6.66 -1.59
N SER A 72 9.16 -7.60 -0.67
CA SER A 72 10.17 -8.57 -0.24
C SER A 72 10.65 -9.46 -1.39
N ARG A 73 9.73 -9.92 -2.25
CA ARG A 73 10.08 -10.70 -3.45
C ARG A 73 10.90 -9.90 -4.46
N ALA A 74 10.49 -8.65 -4.73
CA ALA A 74 11.21 -7.76 -5.64
C ALA A 74 12.62 -7.46 -5.11
N ALA A 75 12.77 -7.21 -3.81
CA ALA A 75 14.08 -7.01 -3.20
C ALA A 75 14.98 -8.26 -3.32
N ALA A 76 14.42 -9.46 -3.13
CA ALA A 76 15.15 -10.71 -3.30
C ALA A 76 15.58 -10.94 -4.76
N GLU A 77 14.70 -10.66 -5.72
CA GLU A 77 15.03 -10.76 -7.15
C GLU A 77 16.15 -9.78 -7.54
N LEU A 78 16.05 -8.51 -7.13
CA LEU A 78 17.08 -7.50 -7.38
C LEU A 78 18.45 -7.91 -6.80
N ARG A 79 18.46 -8.43 -5.57
CA ARG A 79 19.69 -8.96 -4.96
C ARG A 79 20.26 -10.14 -5.74
N SER A 80 19.41 -11.06 -6.19
CA SER A 80 19.85 -12.20 -7.00
C SER A 80 20.41 -11.79 -8.37
N ALA A 81 19.93 -10.66 -8.91
CA ALA A 81 20.43 -10.04 -10.14
C ALA A 81 21.72 -9.22 -9.94
N GLY A 82 22.26 -9.15 -8.70
CA GLY A 82 23.50 -8.44 -8.39
C GLY A 82 23.33 -6.94 -8.13
N VAL A 83 22.10 -6.45 -7.94
CA VAL A 83 21.86 -5.05 -7.54
C VAL A 83 22.21 -4.88 -6.06
N ASP A 84 23.09 -3.92 -5.77
CA ASP A 84 23.38 -3.50 -4.40
C ASP A 84 22.17 -2.76 -3.81
N LEU A 85 21.48 -3.42 -2.88
CA LEU A 85 20.26 -2.91 -2.24
C LEU A 85 20.43 -2.94 -0.70
N PRO A 86 21.01 -1.88 -0.12
CA PRO A 86 21.17 -1.73 1.32
C PRO A 86 19.83 -1.81 2.07
N ASP A 87 19.83 -2.48 3.23
CA ASP A 87 18.63 -2.63 4.07
C ASP A 87 18.11 -1.28 4.59
N GLU A 88 18.98 -0.29 4.72
CA GLU A 88 18.64 1.08 5.12
C GLU A 88 17.67 1.73 4.12
N LEU A 89 17.78 1.40 2.83
CA LEU A 89 16.85 1.91 1.81
C LEU A 89 15.47 1.26 1.95
N LEU A 90 15.43 -0.03 2.26
CA LEU A 90 14.17 -0.76 2.48
C LEU A 90 13.40 -0.21 3.68
N ALA A 91 14.09 0.25 4.73
CA ALA A 91 13.48 0.88 5.90
C ALA A 91 12.69 2.17 5.57
N HIS A 92 12.92 2.77 4.40
CA HIS A 92 12.22 3.95 3.92
C HIS A 92 11.04 3.65 3.00
N ILE A 93 10.79 2.37 2.67
CA ILE A 93 9.67 1.96 1.83
C ILE A 93 8.44 1.69 2.71
N ALA A 94 7.33 2.35 2.37
CA ALA A 94 6.02 2.05 2.98
C ALA A 94 5.21 1.14 2.05
N PRO A 95 4.63 0.03 2.55
CA PRO A 95 3.81 -0.89 1.75
C PRO A 95 2.39 -0.35 1.51
N LEU A 96 2.27 0.96 1.31
CA LEU A 96 1.00 1.67 1.20
C LEU A 96 0.66 2.07 -0.24
N GLY A 97 1.55 1.91 -1.22
CA GLY A 97 1.26 2.27 -2.61
C GLY A 97 0.11 1.45 -3.20
N TRP A 98 -0.80 2.09 -3.95
CA TRP A 98 -2.00 1.43 -4.50
C TRP A 98 -2.22 1.67 -5.99
N GLU A 99 -1.38 2.47 -6.65
CA GLU A 99 -1.52 2.81 -8.07
C GLU A 99 -1.47 1.58 -8.99
N HIS A 100 -0.84 0.50 -8.52
CA HIS A 100 -0.73 -0.75 -9.25
C HIS A 100 -1.93 -1.70 -9.07
N ILE A 101 -2.90 -1.35 -8.20
CA ILE A 101 -4.09 -2.15 -7.92
C ILE A 101 -5.28 -1.51 -8.64
N ASN A 102 -5.97 -2.32 -9.45
CA ASN A 102 -7.23 -1.89 -10.03
C ASN A 102 -8.37 -2.16 -9.04
N PHE A 103 -9.11 -1.11 -8.68
CA PHE A 103 -10.28 -1.19 -7.80
C PHE A 103 -11.60 -1.24 -8.57
N ASN A 104 -11.60 -0.88 -9.86
CA ASN A 104 -12.82 -0.74 -10.66
C ASN A 104 -12.63 -1.34 -12.06
N GLY A 105 -13.67 -1.99 -12.59
CA GLY A 105 -13.67 -2.57 -13.93
C GLY A 105 -13.73 -4.08 -13.92
N ASP A 106 -13.40 -4.68 -15.06
CA ASP A 106 -13.55 -6.12 -15.26
C ASP A 106 -12.34 -6.89 -14.74
N TYR A 107 -12.61 -7.91 -13.92
CA TYR A 107 -11.59 -8.78 -13.37
C TYR A 107 -11.58 -10.10 -14.12
N ILE A 108 -10.54 -10.31 -14.92
CA ILE A 108 -10.30 -11.59 -15.57
C ILE A 108 -9.51 -12.47 -14.60
N TRP A 109 -10.12 -13.57 -14.20
CA TRP A 109 -9.49 -14.57 -13.35
C TRP A 109 -8.94 -15.69 -14.24
N PRO A 110 -7.65 -16.04 -14.10
CA PRO A 110 -7.11 -17.17 -14.84
C PRO A 110 -7.83 -18.45 -14.40
N THR A 111 -8.15 -19.31 -15.37
CA THR A 111 -8.76 -20.62 -15.10
C THR A 111 -7.76 -21.55 -14.42
N GLU A 112 -6.48 -21.39 -14.71
CA GLU A 112 -5.40 -22.13 -14.08
C GLU A 112 -4.95 -21.45 -12.78
N PRO A 113 -4.62 -22.23 -11.74
CA PRO A 113 -4.11 -21.69 -10.49
C PRO A 113 -2.77 -21.00 -10.72
N ILE A 114 -2.54 -19.92 -9.97
CA ILE A 114 -1.27 -19.18 -10.01
C ILE A 114 -0.14 -20.12 -9.54
N LYS A 115 0.82 -20.38 -10.42
CA LYS A 115 2.00 -21.20 -10.12
C LYS A 115 2.78 -20.58 -8.96
N ASP A 116 3.19 -21.42 -8.01
CA ASP A 116 3.89 -21.04 -6.78
C ASP A 116 3.11 -20.07 -5.86
N GLY A 117 1.84 -19.78 -6.14
CA GLY A 117 0.97 -18.91 -5.33
C GLY A 117 1.19 -17.41 -5.51
N PHE A 118 2.05 -16.98 -6.44
CA PHE A 118 2.35 -15.56 -6.65
C PHE A 118 2.31 -15.16 -8.12
N ARG A 119 1.76 -13.98 -8.38
CA ARG A 119 1.83 -13.35 -9.70
C ARG A 119 3.29 -13.04 -10.05
N PRO A 120 3.65 -13.06 -11.34
CA PRO A 120 4.98 -12.65 -11.77
C PRO A 120 5.24 -11.19 -11.38
N LEU A 121 6.51 -10.86 -11.10
CA LEU A 121 6.92 -9.50 -10.81
C LEU A 121 6.83 -8.64 -12.08
N ARG A 122 6.35 -7.41 -11.94
CA ARG A 122 6.24 -6.47 -13.06
C ARG A 122 7.61 -5.90 -13.36
N ASN A 123 8.05 -6.02 -14.60
CA ASN A 123 9.24 -5.31 -15.08
C ASN A 123 8.80 -3.94 -15.64
N PRO A 124 9.16 -2.82 -14.99
CA PRO A 124 8.81 -1.48 -15.47
C PRO A 124 9.47 -1.12 -16.80
N ASN A 125 10.52 -1.85 -17.19
CA ASN A 125 11.22 -1.70 -18.47
C ASN A 125 10.70 -2.67 -19.54
N ALA A 126 9.77 -3.58 -19.21
CA ALA A 126 9.13 -4.41 -20.23
C ALA A 126 8.18 -3.54 -21.06
N SER A 127 8.14 -3.80 -22.37
CA SER A 127 7.20 -3.14 -23.26
C SER A 127 5.78 -3.42 -22.77
N ILE A 128 4.88 -2.43 -22.84
CA ILE A 128 3.45 -2.59 -22.54
C ILE A 128 2.83 -3.74 -23.37
N LEU A 129 3.46 -4.12 -24.49
CA LEU A 129 3.03 -5.18 -25.38
C LEU A 129 3.47 -6.60 -24.96
N ASP A 130 4.35 -6.76 -23.97
CA ASP A 130 4.86 -8.07 -23.56
C ASP A 130 3.99 -8.76 -22.49
N ALA A 131 2.93 -8.08 -22.02
CA ALA A 131 2.07 -8.53 -20.92
C ALA A 131 0.67 -8.99 -21.36
N ALA A 132 0.49 -9.39 -22.64
CA ALA A 132 -0.75 -9.95 -23.19
C ALA A 132 -0.65 -11.46 -23.41
#